data_AF-A0A2M8L004-F1
#
_entry.id   AF-A0A2M8L004-F1
#
_cell.length_a   1.000
_cell.length_b   1.000
_cell.length_c   1.000
_cell.angle_alpha   90.00
_cell.angle_beta   90.00
_cell.angle_gamma   90.00
#
_symmetry.space_group_name_H-M   'P 1'
#
loop_
_entity.id
_entity.type
_entity.pdbx_description
1 polymer ?
#
loop_
_entity_poly.entity_id
_entity_poly.type
_entity_poly.pdbx_seq_one_letter_code
_entity_poly.pdbx_strand_id
1 'polypeptide(L)'
;MGRDVFIGFNCLDSKSGRDDYDSRKVLKKLVIEALKGTNWRLTSDGIAYRLGYLSGRLHAYEREEDLKKLVMQEQKLKNKSAVKDDPNNAWRIKGKDGKDIIL
;
A
#
# COMPACT_ATOMS: atom_id res chain seq x y z
N MET A 1 15.79 -19.50 15.20
CA MET A 1 14.48 -20.12 14.91
C MET A 1 13.65 -19.08 14.17
N GLY A 2 12.95 -19.47 13.10
CA GLY A 2 12.12 -18.56 12.28
C GLY A 2 12.14 -19.02 10.83
N ARG A 3 11.12 -19.80 10.44
CA ARG A 3 10.92 -20.17 9.03
C ARG A 3 9.91 -19.20 8.47
N ASP A 4 10.16 -18.69 7.28
CA ASP A 4 9.18 -17.87 6.58
C ASP A 4 7.88 -18.66 6.41
N VAL A 5 6.76 -18.07 6.83
CA VAL A 5 5.44 -18.69 6.70
C VAL A 5 4.74 -18.11 5.48
N PHE A 6 4.24 -18.97 4.61
CA PHE A 6 3.47 -18.58 3.43
C PHE A 6 2.04 -19.12 3.53
N ILE A 7 1.05 -18.24 3.43
CA ILE A 7 -0.37 -18.61 3.46
C ILE A 7 -1.05 -18.15 2.17
N GLY A 8 -1.71 -19.07 1.49
CA GLY A 8 -2.56 -18.78 0.35
C GLY A 8 -3.94 -18.28 0.79
N PHE A 9 -4.52 -17.35 0.04
CA PHE A 9 -5.91 -16.91 0.23
C PHE A 9 -6.66 -16.94 -1.09
N ASN A 10 -7.98 -17.06 -0.98
CA ASN A 10 -8.93 -16.96 -2.09
C ASN A 10 -10.15 -16.16 -1.62
N CYS A 11 -10.68 -15.28 -2.48
CA CYS A 11 -11.94 -14.59 -2.23
C CYS A 11 -12.74 -14.44 -3.52
N LEU A 12 -14.06 -14.43 -3.38
CA LEU A 12 -14.99 -14.20 -4.49
C LEU A 12 -15.10 -12.68 -4.74
N ASP A 13 -14.99 -12.27 -6.00
CA ASP A 13 -15.27 -10.90 -6.41
C ASP A 13 -16.78 -10.68 -6.46
N SER A 14 -17.28 -9.89 -5.51
CA SER A 14 -18.71 -9.64 -5.35
C SER A 14 -19.28 -8.66 -6.40
N LYS A 15 -18.44 -8.04 -7.24
CA LYS A 15 -18.89 -7.06 -8.24
C LYS A 15 -18.86 -7.64 -9.64
N SER A 16 -20.03 -8.04 -10.13
CA SER A 16 -20.24 -8.37 -11.54
C SER A 16 -20.05 -7.12 -12.40
N GLY A 17 -19.10 -7.14 -13.34
CA GLY A 17 -18.87 -6.05 -14.31
C GLY A 17 -17.65 -5.18 -14.05
N ARG A 18 -16.88 -5.44 -12.99
CA ARG A 18 -15.55 -4.84 -12.83
C ARG A 18 -14.55 -5.59 -13.71
N ASP A 19 -13.65 -4.86 -14.36
CA ASP A 19 -12.54 -5.46 -15.10
C ASP A 19 -11.58 -6.20 -14.16
N ASP A 20 -11.00 -7.30 -14.65
CA ASP A 20 -10.00 -8.12 -13.96
C ASP A 20 -8.89 -7.27 -13.32
N TYR A 21 -8.36 -6.31 -14.08
CA TYR A 21 -7.27 -5.45 -13.62
C TYR A 21 -7.69 -4.61 -12.42
N ASP A 22 -8.89 -4.03 -12.48
CA ASP A 22 -9.42 -3.21 -11.40
C ASP A 22 -9.69 -4.04 -10.15
N SER A 23 -10.22 -5.25 -10.29
CA SER A 23 -10.47 -6.17 -9.17
C SER A 23 -9.18 -6.53 -8.46
N ARG A 24 -8.14 -6.91 -9.21
CA ARG A 24 -6.81 -7.20 -8.66
C ARG A 24 -6.20 -5.98 -7.99
N LYS A 25 -6.29 -4.80 -8.61
CA LYS A 25 -5.71 -3.56 -8.09
C LYS A 25 -6.39 -3.11 -6.80
N VAL A 26 -7.72 -3.20 -6.73
CA VAL A 26 -8.49 -2.85 -5.53
C VAL A 26 -8.15 -3.79 -4.39
N LEU A 27 -8.18 -5.11 -4.63
CA LEU A 27 -7.83 -6.07 -3.58
C LEU A 27 -6.38 -5.91 -3.13
N LYS A 28 -5.43 -5.71 -4.06
CA LYS A 28 -4.03 -5.46 -3.74
C LYS A 28 -3.87 -4.28 -2.78
N LYS A 29 -4.55 -3.17 -3.05
CA LYS A 29 -4.53 -2.00 -2.16
C LYS A 29 -5.12 -2.33 -0.80
N LEU A 30 -6.30 -2.95 -0.74
CA LEU A 30 -6.96 -3.30 0.51
C LEU A 30 -6.10 -4.22 1.38
N VAL A 31 -5.50 -5.25 0.79
CA VAL A 31 -4.60 -6.18 1.50
C VAL A 31 -3.36 -5.45 2.00
N ILE A 32 -2.70 -4.64 1.17
CA ILE A 32 -1.52 -3.87 1.60
C ILE A 32 -1.87 -2.95 2.77
N GLU A 33 -3.00 -2.24 2.71
CA GLU A 33 -3.45 -1.35 3.79
C GLU A 33 -3.78 -2.13 5.07
N ALA A 34 -4.51 -3.24 4.96
CA ALA A 34 -4.90 -4.07 6.10
C ALA A 34 -3.70 -4.71 6.82
N LEU A 35 -2.60 -4.97 6.09
CA LEU A 35 -1.40 -5.59 6.64
C LEU A 35 -0.36 -4.57 7.15
N LYS A 36 -0.60 -3.26 7.01
CA LYS A 36 0.32 -2.23 7.55
C LYS A 36 0.54 -2.43 9.05
N GLY A 37 1.79 -2.31 9.49
CA GLY A 37 2.16 -2.49 10.91
C GLY A 37 2.12 -3.93 11.40
N THR A 38 1.76 -4.90 10.55
CA THR A 38 1.89 -6.33 10.84
C THR A 38 3.19 -6.89 10.27
N ASN A 39 3.58 -8.09 10.69
CA ASN A 39 4.68 -8.84 10.11
C ASN A 39 4.30 -9.59 8.81
N TRP A 40 3.14 -9.30 8.22
CA TRP A 40 2.66 -9.94 6.99
C TRP A 40 2.83 -9.04 5.78
N ARG A 41 3.18 -9.61 4.63
CA ARG A 41 3.24 -8.91 3.34
C ARG A 41 2.62 -9.74 2.22
N LEU A 42 2.03 -9.08 1.24
CA LEU A 42 1.65 -9.71 -0.01
C LEU A 42 2.92 -10.13 -0.78
N THR A 43 2.95 -11.36 -1.29
CA THR A 43 4.11 -11.85 -2.06
C THR A 43 4.28 -11.07 -3.38
N SER A 44 5.47 -11.14 -3.96
CA SER A 44 5.79 -10.50 -5.25
C SER A 44 4.95 -11.00 -6.42
N ASP A 45 4.43 -12.23 -6.33
CA ASP A 45 3.55 -12.82 -7.33
C ASP A 45 2.22 -12.07 -7.47
N GLY A 46 1.86 -11.29 -6.45
CA GLY A 46 0.67 -10.46 -6.45
C GLY A 46 -0.62 -11.26 -6.29
N ILE A 47 -1.66 -10.79 -6.96
CA ILE A 47 -3.01 -11.35 -6.92
C ILE A 47 -3.37 -11.81 -8.34
N ALA A 48 -3.79 -13.05 -8.46
CA ALA A 48 -4.37 -13.61 -9.67
C ALA A 48 -5.89 -13.46 -9.65
N TYR A 49 -6.49 -13.42 -10.83
CA TYR A 49 -7.94 -13.42 -10.99
C TYR A 49 -8.33 -14.48 -12.01
N ARG A 50 -9.33 -15.28 -11.68
CA ARG A 50 -9.83 -16.35 -12.53
C ARG A 50 -11.28 -16.65 -12.18
N LEU A 51 -12.17 -16.55 -13.17
CA LEU A 51 -13.59 -16.92 -13.04
C LEU A 51 -14.29 -16.24 -11.85
N GLY A 52 -14.02 -14.95 -11.61
CA GLY A 52 -14.59 -14.23 -10.48
C GLY A 52 -13.90 -14.47 -9.13
N TYR A 53 -12.88 -15.32 -9.06
CA TYR A 53 -12.09 -15.52 -7.86
C TYR A 53 -10.78 -14.76 -7.93
N LEU A 54 -10.45 -14.09 -6.84
CA LEU A 54 -9.15 -13.46 -6.59
C LEU A 54 -8.35 -14.36 -5.65
N SER A 55 -7.10 -14.64 -5.99
CA SER A 55 -6.23 -15.49 -5.18
C SER A 55 -4.83 -14.90 -5.07
N GLY A 56 -4.13 -15.20 -3.99
CA GLY A 56 -2.78 -14.70 -3.75
C GLY A 56 -2.12 -15.39 -2.57
N ARG A 57 -0.91 -14.95 -2.23
CA ARG A 57 -0.15 -15.47 -1.10
C ARG A 57 0.34 -14.34 -0.20
N LEU A 58 0.32 -14.59 1.09
CA LEU A 58 0.91 -13.74 2.11
C LEU A 58 2.16 -14.41 2.66
N HIS A 59 3.18 -13.62 2.95
CA HIS A 59 4.42 -14.01 3.60
C HIS A 59 4.48 -13.36 4.98
N ALA A 60 4.61 -14.16 6.03
CA ALA A 60 4.88 -13.69 7.37
C ALA A 60 6.38 -13.80 7.69
N TYR A 61 6.95 -12.68 8.14
CA TYR A 61 8.31 -12.64 8.65
C TYR A 61 8.32 -13.06 10.13
N GLU A 62 9.11 -14.08 10.45
CA GLU A 62 9.33 -14.53 11.84
C GLU A 62 10.71 -14.17 12.37
N ARG A 63 11.68 -13.90 11.48
CA ARG A 63 13.06 -13.62 11.88
C ARG A 63 13.18 -12.21 12.42
N GLU A 64 13.85 -12.09 13.57
CA GLU A 64 14.04 -10.80 14.25
C GLU A 64 14.72 -9.76 13.35
N GLU A 65 15.71 -10.17 12.57
CA GLU A 65 16.41 -9.29 11.62
C GLU A 65 15.48 -8.71 10.55
N ASP A 66 14.54 -9.52 10.05
CA ASP A 66 13.61 -9.12 9.01
C ASP A 66 12.48 -8.25 9.57
N LEU A 67 12.03 -8.55 10.80
CA LEU A 67 11.13 -7.67 11.56
C LEU A 67 11.75 -6.29 11.80
N LYS A 68 13.03 -6.23 12.21
CA LYS A 68 13.76 -4.96 12.39
C LYS A 68 13.81 -4.18 11.08
N LYS A 69 14.17 -4.82 9.96
CA LYS A 69 14.19 -4.18 8.64
C LYS A 69 12.81 -3.64 8.25
N LEU A 70 11.75 -4.43 8.49
CA LEU A 70 10.37 -4.07 8.18
C LEU A 70 9.93 -2.82 8.95
N VAL A 71 10.17 -2.77 10.26
CA VAL A 71 9.84 -1.61 11.10
C VAL A 71 10.64 -0.38 10.68
N MET A 72 11.94 -0.52 10.44
CA MET A 72 12.79 0.59 9.98
C MET A 72 12.32 1.16 8.64
N GLN A 73 11.88 0.30 7.71
CA GLN A 73 11.32 0.75 6.43
C GLN A 73 10.01 1.52 6.61
N GLU A 74 9.10 1.03 7.46
CA GLU A 74 7.85 1.73 7.77
C GLU A 74 8.09 3.10 8.43
N GLN A 75 9.05 3.20 9.35
CA GLN A 75 9.43 4.47 9.98
C GLN A 75 10.02 5.46 8.96
N LYS A 76 10.91 5.00 8.08
CA LYS A 76 11.46 5.85 7.00
C LYS A 76 10.36 6.36 6.06
N LEU A 77 9.37 5.53 5.73
CA LEU A 77 8.22 5.91 4.93
C LEU A 77 7.37 6.97 5.64
N LYS A 78 7.09 6.81 6.94
CA LYS A 78 6.36 7.82 7.74
C LYS A 78 7.11 9.16 7.78
N ASN A 79 8.41 9.13 8.04
CA ASN A 79 9.23 10.35 8.11
C ASN A 79 9.29 11.07 6.75
N LYS A 80 9.39 10.33 5.64
CA LYS A 80 9.39 10.94 4.29
C LYS A 80 8.04 11.56 3.92
N SER A 81 6.93 11.01 4.41
CA SER A 81 5.59 11.60 4.21
C SER A 81 5.38 12.86 5.05
N ALA A 82 5.95 12.92 6.26
CA ALA A 82 5.86 14.10 7.14
C ALA A 82 6.71 15.29 6.64
N VAL A 83 7.79 15.03 5.90
CA VAL A 83 8.67 16.08 5.33
C VAL A 83 8.11 16.70 4.04
N LYS A 84 7.00 16.17 3.49
CA LYS A 84 6.42 16.63 2.21
C LYS A 84 5.39 17.76 2.32
N ASP A 85 5.24 18.38 3.49
CA ASP A 85 4.51 19.65 3.60
C ASP A 85 5.48 20.78 3.21
N ASP A 86 5.49 21.12 1.92
CA ASP A 86 6.30 22.20 1.37
C ASP A 86 5.69 23.56 1.77
N PRO A 87 6.36 24.37 2.61
CA PRO A 87 5.86 25.68 3.04
C PRO A 87 5.73 26.70 1.90
N ASN A 88 6.21 26.41 0.68
CA ASN A 88 6.15 27.33 -0.45
C ASN A 88 4.75 27.55 -1.07
N ASN A 89 3.73 26.80 -0.64
CA ASN A 89 2.35 27.01 -1.10
C ASN A 89 1.50 27.86 -0.13
N ALA A 90 2.03 28.20 1.05
CA ALA A 90 1.28 28.94 2.07
C ALA A 90 1.12 30.45 1.76
N TRP A 91 1.92 31.00 0.84
CA TRP A 91 2.02 32.45 0.60
C TRP A 91 1.51 32.91 -0.78
N ARG A 92 0.89 32.03 -1.57
CA ARG A 92 0.40 32.33 -2.92
C ARG A 92 -1.12 32.47 -2.95
N ILE A 93 -1.59 33.71 -3.01
CA ILE A 93 -3.01 34.02 -3.27
C ILE A 93 -3.13 34.57 -4.69
N LYS A 94 -4.00 33.98 -5.52
CA LYS A 94 -4.29 34.51 -6.85
C LYS A 94 -5.18 35.74 -6.74
N GLY A 95 -4.67 36.89 -7.17
CA GLY A 95 -5.47 38.10 -7.34
C GLY A 95 -6.46 37.95 -8.51
N LYS A 96 -7.57 38.71 -8.49
CA LYS A 96 -8.61 38.69 -9.53
C LYS A 96 -8.11 39.00 -10.96
N ASP A 97 -6.92 39.58 -11.10
CA ASP A 97 -6.30 39.91 -12.39
C ASP A 97 -5.29 38.84 -12.88
N GLY A 98 -5.30 37.65 -12.27
CA GLY A 98 -4.51 36.50 -12.73
C GLY A 98 -3.01 36.57 -12.44
N LYS A 99 -2.54 37.56 -11.67
CA LYS A 99 -1.16 37.63 -11.16
C LYS A 99 -1.08 37.03 -9.76
N ASP A 100 -0.06 36.19 -9.56
CA ASP A 100 0.23 35.59 -8.25
C ASP A 100 0.76 36.68 -7.31
N ILE A 101 0.12 36.85 -6.15
CA ILE A 101 0.60 37.74 -5.09
C ILE A 101 1.37 36.85 -4.10
N ILE A 102 2.64 37.20 -3.88
CA ILE A 102 3.49 36.62 -2.85
C ILE A 102 3.34 37.53 -1.63
N LEU A 103 2.94 36.95 -0.49
CA LEU A 103 2.87 37.63 0.81
C LEU A 103 4.26 37.85 1.41
#